data_AF-A0A9E2NJ07-F1
#
_entry.id   AF-A0A9E2NJ07-F1
#
_cell.length_a   1.000
_cell.length_b   1.000
_cell.length_c   1.000
_cell.angle_alpha   90.00
_cell.angle_beta   90.00
_cell.angle_gamma   90.00
#
_symmetry.space_group_name_H-M   'P 1'
#
loop_
_entity.id
_entity.type
_entity.pdbx_description
1 polymer ?
#
loop_
_entity_poly.entity_id
_entity_poly.type
_entity_poly.pdbx_seq_one_letter_code
_entity_poly.pdbx_strand_id
1 'polypeptide(L)' 'MSETSRLPKPVASNWEWQYEGACRSLPTEMFFHPDGERGPRRK' A
#
# COMPACT_ATOMS: atom_id res chain seq x y z
N MET A 1 -26.67 -18.90 -15.42
CA MET A 1 -25.20 -18.88 -15.36
C MET A 1 -24.75 -17.44 -15.10
N SER A 2 -23.86 -17.20 -14.14
CA SER A 2 -23.43 -15.84 -13.79
C SER A 2 -22.40 -15.33 -14.81
N GLU A 3 -22.57 -14.11 -15.30
CA GLU A 3 -21.63 -13.48 -16.25
C GLU A 3 -20.36 -13.01 -15.50
N THR A 4 -19.27 -13.77 -15.61
CA THR A 4 -17.99 -13.49 -14.92
C THR A 4 -17.04 -12.60 -15.74
N SER A 5 -17.37 -12.28 -16.99
CA SER A 5 -16.55 -11.48 -17.92
C SER A 5 -16.24 -10.06 -17.39
N ARG A 6 -17.14 -9.49 -16.58
CA ARG A 6 -17.01 -8.14 -16.02
C ARG A 6 -16.29 -8.09 -14.69
N LEU A 7 -15.90 -9.24 -14.14
CA LEU A 7 -15.24 -9.27 -12.84
C LEU A 7 -13.84 -8.65 -12.97
N PRO A 8 -13.40 -7.88 -11.96
CA PRO A 8 -12.03 -7.41 -11.89
C PRO A 8 -11.06 -8.59 -11.99
N LYS A 9 -9.94 -8.39 -12.68
CA LYS A 9 -8.86 -9.38 -12.67
C LYS A 9 -8.38 -9.59 -11.22
N PRO A 10 -7.97 -10.81 -10.85
CA PRO A 10 -7.33 -11.05 -9.56
C PRO A 10 -6.12 -10.12 -9.41
N VAL A 11 -6.17 -9.20 -8.44
CA VAL A 11 -5.07 -8.27 -8.15
C VAL A 11 -4.17 -8.78 -7.03
N ALA A 12 -4.56 -9.84 -6.33
CA ALA A 12 -3.84 -10.34 -5.16
C ALA A 12 -2.39 -10.73 -5.50
N SER A 13 -2.16 -11.43 -6.62
CA SER A 13 -0.83 -11.82 -7.08
C SER A 13 0.09 -10.63 -7.35
N ASN A 14 -0.46 -9.48 -7.75
CA ASN A 14 0.33 -8.26 -8.00
C ASN A 14 0.93 -7.68 -6.71
N TRP A 15 0.35 -8.02 -5.56
CA TRP A 15 0.73 -7.50 -4.25
C TRP A 15 1.43 -8.54 -3.37
N GLU A 16 1.58 -9.77 -3.85
CA GLU A 16 2.13 -10.89 -3.07
C GLU A 16 3.58 -10.64 -2.63
N TRP A 17 4.37 -9.93 -3.44
CA TRP A 17 5.73 -9.50 -3.08
C TRP A 17 5.79 -8.65 -1.79
N GLN A 18 4.69 -7.96 -1.41
CA GLN A 18 4.67 -7.15 -0.20
C GLN A 18 4.78 -8.00 1.09
N TYR A 19 4.49 -9.30 1.02
CA TYR A 19 4.71 -10.22 2.14
C TYR A 19 6.20 -10.49 2.40
N GLU A 20 7.03 -10.39 1.36
CA GLU A 20 8.49 -10.58 1.41
C GLU A 20 9.24 -9.25 1.57
N GLY A 21 8.52 -8.13 1.69
CA GLY A 21 9.13 -6.81 1.84
C GLY A 21 10.01 -6.71 3.09
N ALA A 22 11.29 -6.39 2.91
CA ALA A 22 12.23 -6.18 4.02
C ALA A 22 11.79 -5.05 4.98
N CYS A 23 10.91 -4.14 4.52
CA CYS A 23 10.38 -3.04 5.31
C CYS A 23 9.34 -3.44 6.37
N ARG A 24 8.83 -4.69 6.35
CA ARG A 24 7.70 -5.11 7.21
C ARG A 24 8.02 -5.10 8.71
N SER A 25 9.28 -5.27 9.08
CA SER A 25 9.74 -5.25 10.48
C SER A 25 10.28 -3.87 10.90
N LEU A 26 10.31 -2.90 9.98
CA LEU A 26 10.85 -1.58 10.25
C LEU A 26 9.77 -0.66 10.84
N PRO A 27 10.13 0.25 11.74
CA PRO A 27 9.21 1.22 12.32
C PRO A 27 8.68 2.19 11.25
N THR A 28 7.40 2.53 11.37
CA THR A 28 6.68 3.42 10.43
C THR A 28 7.33 4.80 10.34
N GLU A 29 7.89 5.28 11.45
CA GLU A 29 8.60 6.55 11.60
C GLU A 29 9.83 6.66 10.67
N MET A 30 10.36 5.53 10.19
CA MET A 30 11.44 5.52 9.19
C MET A 30 10.97 6.01 7.82
N PHE A 31 9.68 5.86 7.50
CA PHE A 31 9.08 6.19 6.21
C PHE A 31 8.21 7.44 6.26
N PHE A 32 7.62 7.72 7.42
CA PHE A 32 6.70 8.83 7.61
C PHE A 32 7.25 9.79 8.67
N HIS A 33 7.24 11.09 8.37
CA HIS A 33 7.55 12.09 9.38
C HIS A 33 6.54 12.04 10.52
N PRO A 34 6.97 12.30 11.77
CA PRO A 34 6.09 12.48 12.90
C PRO A 34 5.00 13.52 12.62
N ASP A 35 3.86 13.32 13.28
CA ASP A 35 2.75 14.26 13.19
C ASP A 35 3.21 15.67 13.61
N GLY A 36 2.90 16.67 12.78
CA GLY A 36 3.22 18.07 13.03
C GLY A 36 4.52 18.59 12.41
N GLU A 37 5.38 17.74 11.84
CA GLU A 37 6.61 18.20 11.17
C GLU A 37 6.41 18.58 9.70
N ARG A 38 5.34 18.09 9.07
CA ARG A 38 4.97 18.53 7.73
C ARG A 38 4.30 19.89 7.84
N GLY A 39 5.05 20.94 7.50
CA GLY A 39 4.52 22.30 7.33
C GLY A 39 3.29 22.33 6.41
N PRO A 40 2.57 23.45 6.34
CA PRO A 40 1.28 23.53 5.64
C PRO A 40 1.38 22.95 4.23
N ARG A 41 0.47 22.02 3.89
CA ARG A 41 0.36 21.46 2.53
C ARG A 41 0.29 22.61 1.55
N ARG A 42 1.24 22.69 0.62
CA ARG A 42 1.21 23.68 -0.46
C ARG A 42 -0.09 23.47 -1.24
N LYS A 43 -0.88 24.53 -1.39
CA LYS A 43 -2.10 24.58 -2.22
C LYS A 43 -1.73 24.63 -3.69
#